data_AF-A0A0D6AZ75-F1
#
_entry.id   AF-A0A0D6AZ75-F1
#
_cell.length_a   1.000
_cell.length_b   1.000
_cell.length_c   1.000
_cell.angle_alpha   90.00
_cell.angle_beta   90.00
_cell.angle_gamma   90.00
#
_symmetry.space_group_name_H-M   'P 1'
#
loop_
_entity.id
_entity.type
_entity.pdbx_description
1 polymer ?
#
loop_
_entity_poly.entity_id
_entity_poly.type
_entity_poly.pdbx_seq_one_letter_code
_entity_poly.pdbx_strand_id
1 'polypeptide(L)'
;MPLRFPPKDAAAIIGIGVSTGGSPALETFFENCPAESGTAFVVIQDIPTKHESLTADLLAQRTRMSVEMIETDTRVRPDHVYLNPPGTVMRIEKGVLRLTPCDEGRSLPIDSFFTSLAEDCGGRASGILLSGTGSDATRGASAINAAGGLVLIQHPGDADFDSMPMSLRRAGIVDAELPVTDLARCALAHRQRSPQTPFGAAPTTEDARPDAKNGALSEEIEAILRALEEASGTDFRRYKSSTLLRRIGRRMQFLGQPDLQSYVRLMQSAPGEVAALTRELLISVTRFFRDEDAFRVIEDSVIPRIVETLPPGRTARVWVAGCSTGEEAYSIAILLHEAFHKAGRQPMVKVFATDINPDSLQFASAGNYPASLGAEIGPERLKRYFHTDGDRLQVTNALRQSLVFARHDLLSNPPFTRIDLVSCRNTLIYFRQDALLRLQYAIRKSGYLFLGSSETLSGLQNGFQPIDARHQVFIRGATQPSARFDLSALKSLPPFDQGQKARHLSADKEIRPSMQAPPAAAVRCAKAPALRTARKAPRRSTWRRPRPGSTASKAISTRPGPISRPRSRSSKPRMRSCNRSTRS
;
A
#
# COMPACT_ATOMS: atom_id res chain seq x y z
N MET A 1 0.15 -41.02 24.70
CA MET A 1 -0.38 -39.65 24.84
C MET A 1 -1.05 -39.27 23.53
N PRO A 2 -2.38 -39.11 23.48
CA PRO A 2 -3.04 -38.69 22.25
C PRO A 2 -2.71 -37.22 21.98
N LEU A 3 -2.21 -36.98 20.77
CA LEU A 3 -1.93 -35.65 20.22
C LEU A 3 -3.20 -34.80 20.29
N ARG A 4 -3.15 -33.68 21.02
CA ARG A 4 -4.22 -32.67 21.04
C ARG A 4 -4.27 -31.99 19.67
N PHE A 5 -5.27 -32.35 18.88
CA PHE A 5 -5.67 -31.57 17.70
C PHE A 5 -6.28 -30.23 18.15
N PRO A 6 -6.03 -29.11 17.45
CA PRO A 6 -6.85 -27.91 17.62
C PRO A 6 -8.29 -28.20 17.13
N PRO A 7 -9.32 -27.54 17.72
CA PRO A 7 -10.72 -27.87 17.49
C PRO A 7 -11.17 -27.59 16.05
N LYS A 8 -12.07 -28.44 15.55
CA LYS A 8 -12.65 -28.47 14.19
C LYS A 8 -13.64 -27.32 13.88
N ASP A 9 -13.74 -26.30 14.74
CA ASP A 9 -14.94 -25.44 14.88
C ASP A 9 -14.74 -23.94 14.62
N ALA A 10 -13.66 -23.49 13.97
CA ALA A 10 -13.55 -22.10 13.54
C ALA A 10 -14.13 -21.92 12.14
N ALA A 11 -15.32 -21.29 12.04
CA ALA A 11 -15.93 -20.90 10.77
C ALA A 11 -14.91 -20.14 9.89
N ALA A 12 -14.91 -20.37 8.57
CA ALA A 12 -14.19 -19.48 7.66
C ALA A 12 -14.76 -18.07 7.78
N ILE A 13 -13.92 -17.07 7.58
CA ILE A 13 -14.36 -15.68 7.61
C ILE A 13 -13.83 -15.01 6.35
N ILE A 14 -14.76 -14.54 5.52
CA ILE A 14 -14.47 -13.70 4.37
C ILE A 14 -14.98 -12.30 4.71
N GLY A 15 -14.07 -11.33 4.73
CA GLY A 15 -14.41 -9.93 4.85
C GLY A 15 -14.77 -9.33 3.49
N ILE A 16 -15.90 -8.65 3.40
CA ILE A 16 -16.31 -7.91 2.21
C ILE A 16 -16.34 -6.42 2.56
N GLY A 17 -15.51 -5.63 1.91
CA GLY A 17 -15.51 -4.17 2.03
C GLY A 17 -16.34 -3.53 0.92
N VAL A 18 -17.19 -2.59 1.29
CA VAL A 18 -18.01 -1.83 0.35
C VAL A 18 -18.19 -0.39 0.84
N SER A 19 -18.34 0.56 -0.09
CA SER A 19 -18.68 1.95 0.25
C SER A 19 -19.82 2.46 -0.65
N THR A 20 -19.85 3.75 -0.95
CA THR A 20 -20.87 4.42 -1.76
C THR A 20 -21.09 3.68 -3.08
N GLY A 21 -22.35 3.31 -3.36
CA GLY A 21 -22.75 2.67 -4.61
C GLY A 21 -22.34 1.20 -4.76
N GLY A 22 -22.04 0.49 -3.67
CA GLY A 22 -21.75 -0.94 -3.74
C GLY A 22 -22.90 -1.86 -3.33
N SER A 23 -24.09 -1.34 -3.03
CA SER A 23 -25.30 -2.14 -2.77
C SER A 23 -25.65 -3.08 -3.93
N PRO A 24 -25.67 -2.64 -5.22
CA PRO A 24 -25.97 -3.53 -6.35
C PRO A 24 -24.93 -4.66 -6.51
N ALA A 25 -23.65 -4.34 -6.23
CA ALA A 25 -22.57 -5.31 -6.26
C ALA A 25 -22.73 -6.36 -5.14
N LEU A 26 -23.16 -5.97 -3.94
CA LEU A 26 -23.45 -6.91 -2.86
C LEU A 26 -24.61 -7.83 -3.19
N GLU A 27 -25.72 -7.30 -3.73
CA GLU A 27 -26.87 -8.11 -4.14
C GLU A 27 -26.45 -9.15 -5.17
N THR A 28 -25.77 -8.71 -6.24
CA THR A 28 -25.26 -9.60 -7.29
C THR A 28 -24.29 -10.65 -6.74
N PHE A 29 -23.43 -10.28 -5.78
CA PHE A 29 -22.50 -11.20 -5.15
C PHE A 29 -23.23 -12.32 -4.41
N PHE A 30 -24.23 -11.98 -3.59
CA PHE A 30 -24.95 -12.95 -2.76
C PHE A 30 -25.96 -13.79 -3.54
N GLU A 31 -26.54 -13.27 -4.64
CA GLU A 31 -27.34 -14.06 -5.58
C GLU A 31 -26.54 -15.20 -6.21
N ASN A 32 -25.23 -14.99 -6.41
CA ASN A 32 -24.32 -15.97 -7.00
C ASN A 32 -23.52 -16.76 -5.95
N CYS A 33 -23.79 -16.56 -4.66
CA CYS A 33 -23.10 -17.25 -3.57
C CYS A 33 -23.88 -18.50 -3.10
N PRO A 34 -23.26 -19.68 -3.04
CA PRO A 34 -23.88 -20.87 -2.45
C PRO A 34 -24.27 -20.64 -0.98
N ALA A 35 -25.44 -21.12 -0.58
CA ALA A 35 -25.95 -20.94 0.78
C ALA A 35 -25.26 -21.83 1.83
N GLU A 36 -24.84 -23.04 1.43
CA GLU A 36 -24.10 -23.99 2.28
C GLU A 36 -22.61 -23.93 1.91
N SER A 37 -21.99 -22.80 2.23
CA SER A 37 -20.60 -22.51 1.89
C SER A 37 -19.61 -22.93 2.99
N GLY A 38 -20.10 -23.26 4.18
CA GLY A 38 -19.30 -23.51 5.38
C GLY A 38 -18.46 -22.29 5.79
N THR A 39 -18.89 -21.10 5.36
CA THR A 39 -18.14 -19.84 5.43
C THR A 39 -19.07 -18.74 5.94
N ALA A 40 -18.53 -17.90 6.82
CA ALA A 40 -19.18 -16.67 7.26
C ALA A 40 -18.71 -15.51 6.41
N PHE A 41 -19.63 -14.64 6.02
CA PHE A 41 -19.36 -13.40 5.31
C PHE A 41 -19.56 -12.24 6.27
N VAL A 42 -18.57 -11.36 6.38
CA VAL A 42 -18.68 -10.14 7.18
C VAL A 42 -18.59 -8.95 6.25
N VAL A 43 -19.70 -8.25 6.08
CA VAL A 43 -19.85 -7.10 5.19
C VAL A 43 -19.63 -5.83 6.00
N ILE A 44 -18.60 -5.08 5.62
CA ILE A 44 -18.26 -3.79 6.21
C ILE A 44 -18.64 -2.69 5.22
N GLN A 45 -19.64 -1.92 5.59
CA GLN A 45 -20.14 -0.77 4.85
C GLN A 45 -19.52 0.51 5.40
N ASP A 46 -18.80 1.22 4.55
CA ASP A 46 -18.33 2.59 4.80
C ASP A 46 -19.26 3.58 4.09
N ILE A 47 -20.41 3.84 4.70
CA ILE A 47 -21.46 4.71 4.16
C ILE A 47 -21.74 5.83 5.18
N PRO A 48 -21.70 7.11 4.78
CA PRO A 48 -22.12 8.21 5.65
C PRO A 48 -23.57 8.05 6.09
N THR A 49 -23.89 8.39 7.34
CA THR A 49 -25.21 8.26 8.00
C THR A 49 -26.40 8.91 7.28
N LYS A 50 -26.18 9.63 6.17
CA LYS A 50 -27.20 10.31 5.36
C LYS A 50 -27.55 9.60 4.04
N HIS A 51 -26.87 8.51 3.69
CA HIS A 51 -27.17 7.72 2.50
C HIS A 51 -27.91 6.43 2.87
N GLU A 52 -28.69 5.88 1.94
CA GLU A 52 -29.36 4.59 2.12
C GLU A 52 -28.32 3.48 2.33
N SER A 53 -28.11 3.10 3.60
CA SER A 53 -27.37 1.89 3.94
C SER A 53 -28.21 0.68 3.55
N LEU A 54 -27.58 -0.33 2.93
CA LEU A 54 -28.25 -1.59 2.64
C LEU A 54 -28.68 -2.23 3.96
N THR A 55 -29.98 -2.44 4.14
CA THR A 55 -30.53 -3.08 5.33
C THR A 55 -30.30 -4.59 5.28
N ALA A 56 -30.20 -5.21 6.46
CA ALA A 56 -30.12 -6.68 6.56
C ALA A 56 -31.30 -7.36 5.82
N ASP A 57 -32.48 -6.74 5.86
CA ASP A 57 -33.70 -7.23 5.21
C ASP A 57 -33.60 -7.29 3.68
N LEU A 58 -32.97 -6.29 3.04
CA LEU A 58 -32.80 -6.27 1.58
C LEU A 58 -31.84 -7.39 1.14
N LEU A 59 -30.77 -7.60 1.90
CA LEU A 59 -29.81 -8.66 1.59
C LEU A 59 -30.40 -10.06 1.89
N ALA A 60 -31.19 -10.19 2.95
CA ALA A 60 -31.88 -11.42 3.31
C ALA A 60 -32.87 -11.90 2.22
N GLN A 61 -33.37 -11.01 1.36
CA GLN A 61 -34.20 -11.38 0.21
C GLN A 61 -33.41 -12.00 -0.95
N ARG A 62 -32.08 -11.81 -0.98
CA ARG A 62 -31.19 -12.24 -2.08
C ARG A 62 -30.34 -13.45 -1.76
N THR A 63 -30.34 -13.91 -0.51
CA THR A 63 -29.59 -15.10 -0.07
C THR A 63 -30.45 -16.01 0.79
N ARG A 64 -30.10 -17.30 0.81
CA ARG A 64 -30.67 -18.27 1.76
C ARG A 64 -29.87 -18.36 3.06
N MET A 65 -28.73 -17.67 3.16
CA MET A 65 -27.94 -17.57 4.38
C MET A 65 -28.63 -16.68 5.41
N SER A 66 -28.37 -16.92 6.70
CA SER A 66 -28.85 -16.06 7.78
C SER A 66 -28.13 -14.71 7.73
N VAL A 67 -28.88 -13.63 7.58
CA VAL A 67 -28.33 -12.25 7.56
C VAL A 67 -28.63 -11.57 8.89
N GLU A 68 -27.60 -11.05 9.56
CA GLU A 68 -27.71 -10.40 10.87
C GLU A 68 -26.93 -9.08 10.90
N MET A 69 -27.57 -8.01 11.38
CA MET A 69 -26.88 -6.78 11.75
C MET A 69 -26.41 -6.90 13.20
N ILE A 70 -25.12 -6.70 13.44
CA ILE A 70 -24.54 -6.94 14.76
C ILE A 70 -24.85 -5.79 15.71
N GLU A 71 -25.35 -6.10 16.90
CA GLU A 71 -25.58 -5.12 17.97
C GLU A 71 -24.68 -5.34 19.19
N THR A 72 -24.20 -6.57 19.39
CA THR A 72 -23.38 -6.98 20.54
C THR A 72 -22.24 -7.91 20.11
N ASP A 73 -21.29 -8.18 21.01
CA ASP A 73 -20.19 -9.11 20.77
C ASP A 73 -20.70 -10.48 20.30
N THR A 74 -20.45 -10.80 19.03
CA THR A 74 -21.09 -11.94 18.36
C THR A 74 -20.05 -12.95 17.88
N ARG A 75 -20.23 -14.22 18.26
CA ARG A 75 -19.40 -15.33 17.78
C ARG A 75 -19.77 -15.68 16.34
N VAL A 76 -18.78 -15.69 15.45
CA VAL A 76 -19.00 -15.98 14.03
C VAL A 76 -19.43 -17.43 13.81
N ARG A 77 -20.50 -17.64 13.03
CA ARG A 77 -21.02 -18.96 12.65
C ARG A 77 -20.91 -19.19 11.14
N PRO A 78 -20.75 -20.45 10.69
CA PRO A 78 -20.79 -20.78 9.26
C PRO A 78 -22.13 -20.41 8.63
N ASP A 79 -22.15 -20.12 7.33
CA ASP A 79 -23.36 -19.86 6.53
C ASP A 79 -24.20 -18.68 7.03
N HIS A 80 -23.51 -17.71 7.63
CA HIS A 80 -24.08 -16.44 8.09
C HIS A 80 -23.44 -15.26 7.39
N VAL A 81 -24.23 -14.21 7.17
CA VAL A 81 -23.80 -12.91 6.69
C VAL A 81 -24.00 -11.88 7.80
N TYR A 82 -22.92 -11.22 8.19
CA TYR A 82 -22.92 -10.22 9.25
C TYR A 82 -22.73 -8.83 8.66
N LEU A 83 -23.51 -7.84 9.11
CA LEU A 83 -23.38 -6.43 8.73
C LEU A 83 -23.03 -5.55 9.94
N ASN A 84 -22.20 -4.53 9.70
CA ASN A 84 -21.95 -3.49 10.70
C ASN A 84 -23.09 -2.45 10.74
N PRO A 85 -23.49 -1.98 11.92
CA PRO A 85 -24.35 -0.80 12.03
C PRO A 85 -23.68 0.46 11.47
N PRO A 86 -24.45 1.43 10.95
CA PRO A 86 -23.92 2.73 10.52
C PRO A 86 -23.18 3.44 11.66
N GLY A 87 -22.06 4.09 11.34
CA GLY A 87 -21.28 4.86 12.33
C GLY A 87 -20.54 3.98 13.36
N THR A 88 -20.32 2.71 13.07
CA THR A 88 -19.54 1.80 13.92
C THR A 88 -18.33 1.23 13.20
N VAL A 89 -17.34 0.83 13.98
CA VAL A 89 -16.13 0.15 13.53
C VAL A 89 -16.19 -1.27 14.06
N MET A 90 -16.14 -2.25 13.15
CA MET A 90 -16.14 -3.66 13.51
C MET A 90 -14.72 -4.22 13.49
N ARG A 91 -14.38 -5.00 14.50
CA ARG A 91 -13.11 -5.75 14.59
C ARG A 91 -13.40 -7.21 14.93
N ILE A 92 -12.50 -8.10 14.54
CA ILE A 92 -12.55 -9.50 14.94
C ILE A 92 -11.40 -9.85 15.89
N GLU A 93 -11.72 -10.56 16.98
CA GLU A 93 -10.72 -11.11 17.89
C GLU A 93 -11.13 -12.52 18.32
N LYS A 94 -10.26 -13.51 18.07
CA LYS A 94 -10.49 -14.91 18.40
C LYS A 94 -11.82 -15.42 17.86
N GLY A 95 -12.21 -15.05 16.65
CA GLY A 95 -13.50 -15.41 16.04
C GLY A 95 -14.75 -14.72 16.62
N VAL A 96 -14.59 -13.64 17.41
CA VAL A 96 -15.70 -12.82 17.92
C VAL A 96 -15.67 -11.46 17.27
N LEU A 97 -16.81 -11.03 16.70
CA LEU A 97 -17.02 -9.70 16.14
C LEU A 97 -17.34 -8.73 17.28
N ARG A 98 -16.55 -7.67 17.36
CA ARG A 98 -16.68 -6.60 18.36
C ARG A 98 -16.93 -5.28 17.67
N LEU A 99 -17.81 -4.48 18.28
CA LEU A 99 -18.15 -3.16 17.78
C LEU A 99 -17.56 -2.07 18.69
N THR A 100 -16.98 -1.06 18.06
CA THR A 100 -16.56 0.17 18.71
C THR A 100 -17.20 1.36 18.00
N PRO A 101 -17.61 2.43 18.72
CA PRO A 101 -18.12 3.64 18.09
C PRO A 101 -17.09 4.21 17.09
N CYS A 102 -17.56 4.71 15.95
CA CYS A 102 -16.71 5.42 15.01
C CYS A 102 -16.46 6.84 15.51
N ASP A 103 -15.21 7.18 15.80
CA ASP A 103 -14.83 8.57 16.08
C ASP A 103 -14.96 9.40 14.79
N GLU A 104 -15.72 10.51 14.85
CA GLU A 104 -15.98 11.38 13.71
C GLU A 104 -14.66 11.82 13.03
N GLY A 105 -14.42 11.28 11.82
CA GLY A 105 -13.33 11.71 10.92
C GLY A 105 -11.99 10.99 11.06
N ARG A 106 -11.88 9.89 11.83
CA ARG A 106 -10.59 9.16 12.00
C ARG A 106 -10.62 7.66 11.72
N SER A 107 -11.77 7.02 11.75
CA SER A 107 -11.80 5.58 11.54
C SER A 107 -12.04 5.22 10.07
N LEU A 108 -11.24 4.28 9.58
CA LEU A 108 -11.40 3.63 8.27
C LEU A 108 -11.98 2.23 8.55
N PRO A 109 -13.32 2.03 8.48
CA PRO A 109 -13.96 0.81 8.98
C PRO A 109 -13.47 -0.45 8.28
N ILE A 110 -13.30 -0.39 6.94
CA ILE A 110 -12.84 -1.53 6.12
C ILE A 110 -11.40 -1.88 6.50
N ASP A 111 -10.49 -0.90 6.55
CA ASP A 111 -9.11 -1.09 6.97
C ASP A 111 -9.00 -1.68 8.38
N SER A 112 -9.78 -1.19 9.34
CA SER A 112 -9.78 -1.70 10.72
C SER A 112 -10.19 -3.16 10.79
N PHE A 113 -11.28 -3.53 10.09
CA PHE A 113 -11.76 -4.90 10.05
C PHE A 113 -10.77 -5.82 9.35
N PHE A 114 -10.31 -5.49 8.14
CA PHE A 114 -9.35 -6.30 7.38
C PHE A 114 -8.02 -6.48 8.12
N THR A 115 -7.55 -5.44 8.84
CA THR A 115 -6.36 -5.56 9.69
C THR A 115 -6.60 -6.58 10.81
N SER A 116 -7.73 -6.48 11.53
CA SER A 116 -8.06 -7.45 12.59
C SER A 116 -8.29 -8.87 12.05
N LEU A 117 -8.83 -9.00 10.84
CA LEU A 117 -9.01 -10.29 10.16
C LEU A 117 -7.67 -10.94 9.83
N ALA A 118 -6.69 -10.14 9.36
CA ALA A 118 -5.34 -10.62 9.11
C ALA A 118 -4.64 -11.07 10.39
N GLU A 119 -4.83 -10.34 11.50
CA GLU A 119 -4.29 -10.70 12.82
C GLU A 119 -4.88 -12.00 13.37
N ASP A 120 -6.19 -12.21 13.22
CA ASP A 120 -6.89 -13.37 13.79
C ASP A 120 -6.78 -14.64 12.92
N CYS A 121 -6.93 -14.49 11.60
CA CYS A 121 -6.99 -15.62 10.66
C CYS A 121 -5.66 -15.92 9.97
N GLY A 122 -4.68 -15.01 10.03
CA GLY A 122 -3.38 -15.17 9.37
C GLY A 122 -3.53 -15.45 7.87
N GLY A 123 -2.82 -16.48 7.38
CA GLY A 123 -2.89 -16.89 5.96
C GLY A 123 -4.24 -17.45 5.50
N ARG A 124 -5.21 -17.63 6.40
CA ARG A 124 -6.59 -18.01 6.04
C ARG A 124 -7.52 -16.81 5.88
N ALA A 125 -7.05 -15.59 6.17
CA ALA A 125 -7.83 -14.38 5.96
C ALA A 125 -8.16 -14.22 4.47
N SER A 126 -9.39 -13.82 4.15
CA SER A 126 -9.79 -13.50 2.78
C SER A 126 -10.56 -12.19 2.77
N GLY A 127 -10.09 -11.22 2.00
CA GLY A 127 -10.71 -9.92 1.79
C GLY A 127 -11.21 -9.78 0.36
N ILE A 128 -12.46 -9.38 0.20
CA ILE A 128 -13.07 -9.05 -1.08
C ILE A 128 -13.43 -7.58 -1.04
N LEU A 129 -13.04 -6.83 -2.07
CA LEU A 129 -13.39 -5.43 -2.20
C LEU A 129 -14.30 -5.20 -3.39
N LEU A 130 -15.44 -4.56 -3.13
CA LEU A 130 -16.43 -4.23 -4.14
C LEU A 130 -16.39 -2.73 -4.48
N SER A 131 -17.34 -2.30 -5.32
CA SER A 131 -17.59 -0.91 -5.71
C SER A 131 -17.60 0.03 -4.51
N GLY A 132 -16.92 1.16 -4.65
CA GLY A 132 -16.80 2.14 -3.59
C GLY A 132 -15.94 3.34 -3.93
N THR A 133 -16.16 4.41 -3.16
CA THR A 133 -15.35 5.62 -3.17
C THR A 133 -14.22 5.53 -2.15
N GLY A 134 -13.06 6.13 -2.42
CA GLY A 134 -11.97 6.28 -1.45
C GLY A 134 -10.88 5.22 -1.56
N SER A 135 -9.99 5.13 -0.56
CA SER A 135 -8.88 4.17 -0.53
C SER A 135 -8.83 3.36 0.77
N ASP A 136 -9.95 3.33 1.49
CA ASP A 136 -10.07 3.03 2.92
C ASP A 136 -10.01 1.53 3.24
N ALA A 137 -9.66 0.74 2.22
CA ALA A 137 -9.43 -0.69 2.26
C ALA A 137 -7.98 -1.09 1.90
N THR A 138 -7.15 -0.13 1.47
CA THR A 138 -5.81 -0.43 0.95
C THR A 138 -4.90 -0.95 2.06
N ARG A 139 -4.99 -0.40 3.28
CA ARG A 139 -4.12 -0.79 4.41
C ARG A 139 -4.53 -2.15 4.98
N GLY A 140 -5.83 -2.38 5.11
CA GLY A 140 -6.37 -3.65 5.58
C GLY A 140 -6.11 -4.77 4.59
N ALA A 141 -6.34 -4.55 3.29
CA ALA A 141 -6.01 -5.54 2.26
C ALA A 141 -4.51 -5.84 2.23
N SER A 142 -3.68 -4.83 2.47
CA SER A 142 -2.24 -4.99 2.63
C SER A 142 -1.87 -5.88 3.81
N ALA A 143 -2.56 -5.73 4.95
CA ALA A 143 -2.38 -6.59 6.11
C ALA A 143 -2.74 -8.05 5.80
N ILE A 144 -3.85 -8.28 5.08
CA ILE A 144 -4.27 -9.62 4.62
C ILE A 144 -3.20 -10.23 3.70
N ASN A 145 -2.72 -9.49 2.70
CA ASN A 145 -1.67 -9.95 1.80
C ASN A 145 -0.35 -10.26 2.55
N ALA A 146 0.04 -9.41 3.50
CA ALA A 146 1.21 -9.60 4.33
C ALA A 146 1.12 -10.91 5.15
N ALA A 147 -0.06 -11.16 5.75
CA ALA A 147 -0.38 -12.41 6.47
C ALA A 147 -0.45 -13.65 5.55
N GLY A 148 -0.49 -13.46 4.22
CA GLY A 148 -0.59 -14.52 3.22
C GLY A 148 -2.02 -14.96 2.92
N GLY A 149 -3.01 -14.15 3.31
CA GLY A 149 -4.42 -14.35 2.99
C GLY A 149 -4.77 -13.95 1.55
N LEU A 150 -6.03 -14.11 1.14
CA LEU A 150 -6.50 -13.81 -0.21
C LEU A 150 -7.07 -12.39 -0.32
N VAL A 151 -6.73 -11.64 -1.37
CA VAL A 151 -7.28 -10.31 -1.67
C VAL A 151 -7.86 -10.32 -3.08
N LEU A 152 -9.18 -10.22 -3.19
CA LEU A 152 -9.91 -10.12 -4.46
C LEU A 152 -10.54 -8.75 -4.59
N ILE A 153 -10.62 -8.23 -5.82
CA ILE A 153 -11.37 -7.01 -6.12
C ILE A 153 -12.38 -7.23 -7.24
N GLN A 154 -13.50 -6.52 -7.17
CA GLN A 154 -14.39 -6.32 -8.30
C GLN A 154 -13.63 -5.64 -9.45
N HIS A 155 -13.86 -6.12 -10.66
CA HIS A 155 -13.30 -5.51 -11.86
C HIS A 155 -13.77 -4.04 -11.96
N PRO A 156 -12.85 -3.05 -12.07
CA PRO A 156 -13.19 -1.62 -12.13
C PRO A 156 -14.22 -1.26 -13.20
N GLY A 157 -14.20 -1.94 -14.36
CA GLY A 157 -15.18 -1.73 -15.43
C GLY A 157 -16.59 -2.26 -15.13
N ASP A 158 -16.78 -3.03 -14.06
CA ASP A 158 -18.05 -3.56 -13.57
C ASP A 158 -18.50 -2.81 -12.29
N ALA A 159 -17.70 -1.87 -11.79
CA ALA A 159 -17.98 -1.12 -10.56
C ALA A 159 -18.66 0.21 -10.87
N ASP A 160 -19.74 0.52 -10.16
CA ASP A 160 -20.39 1.85 -10.22
C ASP A 160 -19.42 2.96 -9.77
N PHE A 161 -18.58 2.65 -8.77
CA PHE A 161 -17.49 3.49 -8.30
C PHE A 161 -16.19 2.68 -8.25
N ASP A 162 -15.24 3.03 -9.12
CA ASP A 162 -14.03 2.24 -9.35
C ASP A 162 -12.82 2.69 -8.53
N SER A 163 -12.90 3.85 -7.86
CA SER A 163 -11.75 4.47 -7.20
C SER A 163 -11.10 3.57 -6.16
N MET A 164 -11.92 2.80 -5.42
CA MET A 164 -11.45 1.94 -4.36
C MET A 164 -10.82 0.63 -4.91
N PRO A 165 -11.45 -0.14 -5.83
CA PRO A 165 -10.78 -1.21 -6.56
C PRO A 165 -9.48 -0.76 -7.25
N MET A 166 -9.49 0.41 -7.89
CA MET A 166 -8.31 0.98 -8.57
C MET A 166 -7.17 1.32 -7.60
N SER A 167 -7.49 1.74 -6.37
CA SER A 167 -6.48 1.98 -5.33
C SER A 167 -5.71 0.71 -5.00
N LEU A 168 -6.41 -0.41 -4.75
CA LEU A 168 -5.78 -1.70 -4.46
C LEU A 168 -5.02 -2.25 -5.67
N ARG A 169 -5.56 -2.11 -6.87
CA ARG A 169 -4.87 -2.51 -8.11
C ARG A 169 -3.53 -1.80 -8.26
N ARG A 170 -3.48 -0.50 -7.98
CA ARG A 170 -2.24 0.30 -8.02
C ARG A 170 -1.27 -0.08 -6.90
N ALA A 171 -1.78 -0.46 -5.73
CA ALA A 171 -0.96 -0.98 -4.64
C ALA A 171 -0.31 -2.34 -4.97
N GLY A 172 -0.78 -3.05 -6.01
CA GLY A 172 -0.14 -4.28 -6.49
C GLY A 172 -0.30 -5.49 -5.57
N ILE A 173 -1.24 -5.44 -4.62
CA ILE A 173 -1.50 -6.45 -3.59
C ILE A 173 -2.68 -7.39 -3.91
N VAL A 174 -3.27 -7.24 -5.10
CA VAL A 174 -4.49 -7.93 -5.54
C VAL A 174 -4.13 -9.27 -6.17
N ASP A 175 -4.71 -10.36 -5.66
CA ASP A 175 -4.49 -11.70 -6.21
C ASP A 175 -5.26 -11.90 -7.53
N ALA A 176 -6.50 -11.39 -7.60
CA ALA A 176 -7.32 -11.36 -8.81
C ALA A 176 -8.34 -10.21 -8.85
N GLU A 177 -8.61 -9.79 -10.09
CA GLU A 177 -9.62 -8.80 -10.48
C GLU A 177 -10.68 -9.54 -11.32
N LEU A 178 -11.91 -9.61 -10.83
CA LEU A 178 -12.97 -10.46 -11.40
C LEU A 178 -14.31 -9.71 -11.48
N PRO A 179 -15.21 -10.08 -12.40
CA PRO A 179 -16.61 -9.66 -12.34
C PRO A 179 -17.24 -10.09 -11.01
N VAL A 180 -18.21 -9.32 -10.50
CA VAL A 180 -18.84 -9.59 -9.18
C VAL A 180 -19.37 -11.01 -9.06
N THR A 181 -19.97 -11.52 -10.14
CA THR A 181 -20.56 -12.85 -10.23
C THR A 181 -19.56 -13.99 -9.98
N ASP A 182 -18.28 -13.74 -10.21
CA ASP A 182 -17.22 -14.76 -10.09
C ASP A 182 -16.46 -14.70 -8.76
N LEU A 183 -16.57 -13.61 -8.01
CA LEU A 183 -15.82 -13.38 -6.78
C LEU A 183 -16.12 -14.44 -5.70
N ALA A 184 -17.40 -14.74 -5.44
CA ALA A 184 -17.81 -15.72 -4.44
C ALA A 184 -17.24 -17.11 -4.75
N ARG A 185 -17.41 -17.54 -6.00
CA ARG A 185 -16.89 -18.83 -6.49
C ARG A 185 -15.37 -18.92 -6.38
N CYS A 186 -14.65 -17.86 -6.74
CA CYS A 186 -13.19 -17.82 -6.64
C CYS A 186 -12.72 -17.94 -5.18
N ALA A 187 -13.31 -17.16 -4.27
CA ALA A 187 -12.95 -17.17 -2.85
C ALA A 187 -13.20 -18.55 -2.20
N LEU A 188 -14.36 -19.16 -2.48
CA LEU A 188 -14.70 -20.49 -1.97
C LEU A 188 -13.81 -21.60 -2.55
N ALA A 189 -13.49 -21.54 -3.85
CA ALA A 189 -12.58 -22.48 -4.48
C ALA A 189 -11.16 -22.40 -3.89
N HIS A 190 -10.65 -21.18 -3.62
CA HIS A 190 -9.36 -20.98 -2.98
C HIS A 190 -9.31 -21.60 -1.58
N ARG A 191 -10.39 -21.46 -0.80
CA ARG A 191 -10.53 -22.09 0.52
C ARG A 191 -10.49 -23.61 0.44
N GLN A 192 -11.23 -24.22 -0.47
CA GLN A 192 -11.25 -25.68 -0.64
C GLN A 192 -9.88 -26.23 -1.05
N ARG A 193 -9.08 -25.44 -1.76
CA ARG A 193 -7.72 -25.80 -2.18
C ARG A 193 -6.67 -25.63 -1.09
N SER A 194 -6.99 -25.03 0.05
CA SER A 194 -6.03 -24.78 1.13
C SER A 194 -5.62 -26.09 1.81
N PRO A 195 -4.38 -26.58 1.63
CA PRO A 195 -3.91 -27.76 2.37
C PRO A 195 -3.75 -27.39 3.84
N GLN A 196 -3.93 -28.37 4.74
CA GLN A 196 -3.68 -28.22 6.17
C GLN A 196 -2.19 -28.02 6.50
N THR A 197 -1.30 -28.15 5.50
CA THR A 197 0.15 -27.94 5.62
C THR A 197 0.61 -26.89 4.60
N PRO A 198 1.16 -25.75 5.06
CA PRO A 198 1.76 -24.76 4.16
C PRO A 198 2.91 -25.38 3.37
N PHE A 199 2.97 -25.13 2.06
CA PHE A 199 4.15 -25.36 1.26
C PHE A 199 5.33 -24.61 1.91
N GLY A 200 6.34 -25.33 2.40
CA GLY A 200 7.50 -24.75 3.10
C GLY A 200 7.38 -24.61 4.63
N ALA A 201 6.44 -25.29 5.30
CA ALA A 201 6.41 -25.39 6.76
C ALA A 201 7.55 -26.28 7.30
N ALA A 202 8.78 -25.76 7.29
CA ALA A 202 9.89 -26.22 8.12
C ALA A 202 10.08 -25.25 9.31
N PRO A 203 10.69 -25.69 10.43
CA PRO A 203 10.60 -25.00 11.72
C PRO A 203 11.16 -23.58 11.69
N THR A 204 10.54 -22.71 12.49
CA THR A 204 10.92 -21.33 12.83
C THR A 204 12.22 -21.24 13.64
N THR A 205 13.26 -21.99 13.29
CA THR A 205 14.61 -21.73 13.79
C THR A 205 15.29 -20.79 12.82
N GLU A 206 15.31 -19.51 13.19
CA GLU A 206 16.24 -18.52 12.66
C GLU A 206 17.64 -19.18 12.56
N ASP A 207 18.26 -19.09 11.37
CA ASP A 207 19.60 -19.59 11.04
C ASP A 207 19.82 -21.11 10.83
N ALA A 208 18.78 -21.92 10.64
CA ALA A 208 18.99 -23.22 10.02
C ALA A 208 19.37 -23.03 8.52
N ARG A 209 20.68 -23.09 8.23
CA ARG A 209 21.16 -23.49 6.90
C ARG A 209 20.33 -24.72 6.50
N PRO A 210 19.76 -24.81 5.27
CA PRO A 210 19.27 -26.09 4.81
C PRO A 210 20.43 -27.07 4.99
N ASP A 211 20.21 -28.11 5.80
CA ASP A 211 21.26 -29.01 6.24
C ASP A 211 22.16 -29.40 5.07
N ALA A 212 23.45 -29.24 5.31
CA ALA A 212 24.55 -29.39 4.36
C ALA A 212 24.77 -30.86 3.94
N LYS A 213 23.72 -31.53 3.50
CA LYS A 213 23.80 -32.80 2.78
C LYS A 213 23.10 -32.81 1.42
N ASN A 214 22.36 -31.77 1.02
CA ASN A 214 21.86 -31.54 -0.36
C ASN A 214 21.44 -30.07 -0.58
N GLY A 215 22.35 -29.11 -0.36
CA GLY A 215 22.05 -27.65 -0.31
C GLY A 215 21.68 -26.96 -1.63
N ALA A 216 21.11 -27.66 -2.62
CA ALA A 216 20.58 -27.06 -3.84
C ALA A 216 19.07 -26.82 -3.69
N LEU A 217 18.59 -25.64 -4.10
CA LEU A 217 17.17 -25.44 -4.38
C LEU A 217 16.74 -26.45 -5.46
N SER A 218 15.47 -26.90 -5.45
CA SER A 218 15.00 -27.80 -6.49
C SER A 218 15.15 -27.15 -7.88
N GLU A 219 15.35 -27.95 -8.92
CA GLU A 219 15.55 -27.43 -10.28
C GLU A 219 14.39 -26.54 -10.74
N GLU A 220 13.18 -26.84 -10.27
CA GLU A 220 11.98 -26.05 -10.53
C GLU A 220 12.04 -24.69 -9.84
N ILE A 221 12.45 -24.64 -8.57
CA ILE A 221 12.61 -23.37 -7.85
C ILE A 221 13.68 -22.52 -8.54
N GLU A 222 14.81 -23.12 -8.93
CA GLU A 222 15.85 -22.42 -9.69
C GLU A 222 15.32 -21.92 -11.05
N ALA A 223 14.47 -22.67 -11.74
CA ALA A 223 13.83 -22.22 -12.97
C ALA A 223 12.90 -21.02 -12.74
N ILE A 224 12.11 -21.04 -11.64
CA ILE A 224 11.25 -19.91 -11.24
C ILE A 224 12.10 -18.68 -10.95
N LEU A 225 13.18 -18.82 -10.16
CA LEU A 225 14.04 -17.71 -9.78
C LEU A 225 14.78 -17.11 -10.99
N ARG A 226 15.22 -17.93 -11.94
CA ARG A 226 15.80 -17.46 -13.20
C ARG A 226 14.79 -16.64 -14.01
N ALA A 227 13.57 -17.15 -14.19
CA ALA A 227 12.53 -16.43 -14.92
C ALA A 227 12.20 -15.07 -14.26
N LEU A 228 12.18 -15.02 -12.93
CA LEU A 228 11.98 -13.78 -12.18
C LEU A 228 13.14 -12.80 -12.34
N GLU A 229 14.39 -13.29 -12.28
CA GLU A 229 15.58 -12.46 -12.49
C GLU A 229 15.62 -11.88 -13.90
N GLU A 230 15.31 -12.68 -14.92
CA GLU A 230 15.23 -12.22 -16.32
C GLU A 230 14.16 -11.14 -16.52
N ALA A 231 13.00 -11.28 -15.87
CA ALA A 231 11.90 -10.32 -16.01
C ALA A 231 12.07 -9.04 -15.18
N SER A 232 12.64 -9.14 -13.98
CA SER A 232 12.72 -8.02 -13.02
C SER A 232 14.10 -7.39 -12.91
N GLY A 233 15.16 -8.13 -13.25
CA GLY A 233 16.56 -7.78 -12.95
C GLY A 233 16.93 -7.93 -11.47
N THR A 234 16.09 -8.56 -10.65
CA THR A 234 16.31 -8.77 -9.21
C THR A 234 16.66 -10.23 -8.93
N ASP A 235 17.80 -10.44 -8.26
CA ASP A 235 18.26 -11.76 -7.84
C ASP A 235 17.58 -12.20 -6.54
N PHE A 236 16.41 -12.83 -6.68
CA PHE A 236 15.64 -13.34 -5.55
C PHE A 236 16.34 -14.48 -4.79
N ARG A 237 17.41 -15.11 -5.31
CA ARG A 237 18.17 -16.14 -4.56
C ARG A 237 18.82 -15.59 -3.29
N ARG A 238 18.95 -14.27 -3.19
CA ARG A 238 19.49 -13.59 -2.00
C ARG A 238 18.44 -13.30 -0.92
N TYR A 239 17.16 -13.52 -1.22
CA TYR A 239 16.07 -13.40 -0.27
C TYR A 239 16.01 -14.63 0.63
N LYS A 240 15.37 -14.51 1.79
CA LYS A 240 15.13 -15.64 2.69
C LYS A 240 14.27 -16.69 2.00
N SER A 241 14.79 -17.91 1.85
CA SER A 241 14.12 -19.02 1.15
C SER A 241 12.72 -19.31 1.71
N SER A 242 12.53 -19.21 3.03
CA SER A 242 11.21 -19.39 3.67
C SER A 242 10.17 -18.39 3.19
N THR A 243 10.55 -17.14 2.92
CA THR A 243 9.63 -16.13 2.41
C THR A 243 9.30 -16.37 0.93
N LEU A 244 10.31 -16.71 0.13
CA LEU A 244 10.11 -17.05 -1.29
C LEU A 244 9.18 -18.25 -1.45
N LEU A 245 9.48 -19.35 -0.77
CA LEU A 245 8.70 -20.59 -0.86
C LEU A 245 7.26 -20.38 -0.41
N ARG A 246 7.04 -19.62 0.66
CA ARG A 246 5.68 -19.28 1.11
C ARG A 246 4.90 -18.48 0.07
N ARG A 247 5.52 -17.51 -0.59
CA ARG A 247 4.88 -16.67 -1.62
C ARG A 247 4.62 -17.44 -2.91
N ILE A 248 5.57 -18.26 -3.35
CA ILE A 248 5.39 -19.18 -4.48
C ILE A 248 4.26 -20.16 -4.18
N GLY A 249 4.26 -20.78 -3.00
CA GLY A 249 3.22 -21.71 -2.57
C GLY A 249 1.82 -21.07 -2.53
N ARG A 250 1.70 -19.85 -2.00
CA ARG A 250 0.46 -19.08 -2.02
C ARG A 250 -0.04 -18.83 -3.45
N ARG A 251 0.86 -18.42 -4.35
CA ARG A 251 0.53 -18.16 -5.76
C ARG A 251 0.09 -19.43 -6.48
N MET A 252 0.78 -20.55 -6.26
CA MET A 252 0.39 -21.87 -6.76
C MET A 252 -0.98 -22.29 -6.27
N GLN A 253 -1.27 -22.11 -4.97
CA GLN A 253 -2.56 -22.43 -4.39
C GLN A 253 -3.69 -21.59 -5.01
N PHE A 254 -3.46 -20.30 -5.19
CA PHE A 254 -4.39 -19.41 -5.86
C PHE A 254 -4.72 -19.91 -7.28
N LEU A 255 -3.69 -20.27 -8.04
CA LEU A 255 -3.81 -20.77 -9.42
C LEU A 255 -4.23 -22.25 -9.51
N GLY A 256 -4.42 -22.93 -8.38
CA GLY A 256 -4.77 -24.35 -8.33
C GLY A 256 -3.69 -25.28 -8.91
N GLN A 257 -2.41 -24.90 -8.82
CA GLN A 257 -1.31 -25.70 -9.31
C GLN A 257 -0.90 -26.74 -8.24
N PRO A 258 -0.90 -28.05 -8.58
CA PRO A 258 -0.67 -29.12 -7.61
C PRO A 258 0.80 -29.28 -7.20
N ASP A 259 1.73 -28.87 -8.05
CA ASP A 259 3.17 -29.03 -7.87
C ASP A 259 3.98 -27.94 -8.60
N LEU A 260 5.27 -27.83 -8.23
CA LEU A 260 6.18 -26.83 -8.80
C LEU A 260 6.38 -27.01 -10.30
N GLN A 261 6.37 -28.25 -10.79
CA GLN A 261 6.60 -28.55 -12.20
C GLN A 261 5.46 -28.00 -13.07
N SER A 262 4.22 -28.16 -12.61
CA SER A 262 3.01 -27.62 -13.23
C SER A 262 3.02 -26.09 -13.21
N TYR A 263 3.50 -25.50 -12.12
CA TYR A 263 3.65 -24.05 -12.02
C TYR A 263 4.72 -23.49 -12.96
N VAL A 264 5.87 -24.15 -13.11
CA VAL A 264 6.90 -23.77 -14.10
C VAL A 264 6.33 -23.81 -15.52
N ARG A 265 5.58 -24.85 -15.88
CA ARG A 265 4.90 -24.93 -17.19
C ARG A 265 3.89 -23.80 -17.39
N LEU A 266 3.16 -23.42 -16.34
CA LEU A 266 2.25 -22.28 -16.39
C LEU A 266 3.01 -20.97 -16.64
N MET A 267 4.11 -20.71 -15.91
CA MET A 267 4.93 -19.52 -16.10
C MET A 267 5.49 -19.40 -17.52
N GLN A 268 5.83 -20.53 -18.15
CA GLN A 268 6.31 -20.57 -19.53
C GLN A 268 5.22 -20.30 -20.59
N SER A 269 3.97 -20.68 -20.29
CA SER A 269 2.84 -20.57 -21.22
C SER A 269 1.98 -19.32 -21.02
N ALA A 270 2.05 -18.67 -19.85
CA ALA A 270 1.28 -17.50 -19.47
C ALA A 270 2.21 -16.28 -19.23
N PRO A 271 2.37 -15.38 -20.22
CA PRO A 271 3.31 -14.26 -20.14
C PRO A 271 3.11 -13.32 -18.95
N GLY A 272 1.88 -13.24 -18.41
CA GLY A 272 1.56 -12.40 -17.26
C GLY A 272 1.94 -12.97 -15.90
N GLU A 273 2.20 -14.29 -15.80
CA GLU A 273 2.37 -14.92 -14.48
C GLU A 273 3.72 -14.58 -13.83
N VAL A 274 4.79 -14.46 -14.62
CA VAL A 274 6.10 -14.03 -14.10
C VAL A 274 6.02 -12.63 -13.47
N ALA A 275 5.33 -11.71 -14.14
CA ALA A 275 5.10 -10.36 -13.64
C ALA A 275 4.20 -10.37 -12.38
N ALA A 276 3.20 -11.25 -12.34
CA ALA A 276 2.34 -11.39 -11.18
C ALA A 276 3.08 -11.96 -9.95
N LEU A 277 3.89 -13.00 -10.13
CA LEU A 277 4.74 -13.54 -9.07
C LEU A 277 5.77 -12.51 -8.60
N THR A 278 6.35 -11.72 -9.51
CA THR A 278 7.29 -10.65 -9.15
C THR A 278 6.61 -9.63 -8.22
N ARG A 279 5.39 -9.20 -8.53
CA ARG A 279 4.62 -8.29 -7.64
C ARG A 279 4.30 -8.92 -6.29
N GLU A 280 3.90 -10.19 -6.27
CA GLU A 280 3.65 -10.95 -5.04
C GLU A 280 4.90 -11.03 -4.14
N LEU A 281 6.10 -11.08 -4.73
CA LEU A 281 7.37 -11.07 -3.99
C LEU A 281 7.79 -9.67 -3.53
N LEU A 282 7.36 -8.60 -4.20
CA LEU A 282 7.70 -7.21 -3.92
C LEU A 282 6.56 -6.50 -3.16
N ILE A 283 6.41 -6.86 -1.88
CA ILE A 283 5.40 -6.28 -1.00
C ILE A 283 5.70 -4.79 -0.78
N SER A 284 4.82 -3.91 -1.23
CA SER A 284 5.01 -2.46 -1.26
C SER A 284 4.13 -1.70 -0.26
N VAL A 285 3.85 -2.31 0.90
CA VAL A 285 2.95 -1.73 1.91
C VAL A 285 3.70 -0.71 2.77
N THR A 286 3.26 0.54 2.75
CA THR A 286 3.78 1.61 3.59
C THR A 286 2.69 2.62 3.95
N ARG A 287 2.95 3.50 4.92
CA ARG A 287 2.04 4.59 5.31
C ARG A 287 2.81 5.75 5.92
N PHE A 288 2.18 6.92 6.00
CA PHE A 288 2.77 8.07 6.66
C PHE A 288 2.93 7.78 8.15
N PHE A 289 4.10 8.12 8.70
CA PHE A 289 4.43 7.94 10.12
C PHE A 289 4.09 6.52 10.63
N ARG A 290 4.45 5.49 9.84
CA ARG A 290 4.22 4.08 10.17
C ARG A 290 4.88 3.71 11.51
N ASP A 291 4.09 3.16 12.43
CA ASP A 291 4.46 2.93 13.83
C ASP A 291 4.71 4.25 14.57
N GLU A 292 3.61 4.91 14.97
CA GLU A 292 3.63 6.27 15.52
C GLU A 292 4.59 6.43 16.70
N ASP A 293 4.64 5.45 17.61
CA ASP A 293 5.55 5.48 18.75
C ASP A 293 7.03 5.43 18.31
N ALA A 294 7.36 4.68 17.26
CA ALA A 294 8.70 4.65 16.71
C ALA A 294 9.06 5.97 16.02
N PHE A 295 8.12 6.57 15.28
CA PHE A 295 8.32 7.90 14.67
C PHE A 295 8.43 9.02 15.71
N ARG A 296 7.76 8.90 16.87
CA ARG A 296 7.96 9.83 18.00
C ARG A 296 9.40 9.78 18.51
N VAL A 297 9.99 8.59 18.65
CA VAL A 297 11.42 8.48 19.02
C VAL A 297 12.31 9.18 17.99
N ILE A 298 12.03 9.03 16.70
CA ILE A 298 12.78 9.73 15.65
C ILE A 298 12.60 11.26 15.76
N GLU A 299 11.35 11.72 15.90
CA GLU A 299 10.98 13.14 16.02
C GLU A 299 11.61 13.80 17.25
N ASP A 300 11.63 13.12 18.40
CA ASP A 300 12.06 13.70 19.67
C ASP A 300 13.56 13.52 19.95
N SER A 301 14.14 12.37 19.56
CA SER A 301 15.49 11.98 19.99
C SER A 301 16.55 11.99 18.89
N VAL A 302 16.15 11.89 17.62
CA VAL A 302 17.10 11.75 16.49
C VAL A 302 17.15 13.00 15.64
N ILE A 303 16.01 13.44 15.10
CA ILE A 303 15.93 14.56 14.17
C ILE A 303 16.47 15.87 14.77
N PRO A 304 16.13 16.27 16.02
CA PRO A 304 16.64 17.49 16.63
C PRO A 304 18.17 17.46 16.74
N ARG A 305 18.73 16.33 17.19
CA ARG A 305 20.18 16.13 17.31
C ARG A 305 20.90 16.21 15.97
N ILE A 306 20.31 15.67 14.91
CA ILE A 306 20.86 15.82 13.55
C ILE A 306 20.96 17.31 13.20
N VAL A 307 19.89 18.07 13.38
CA VAL A 307 19.87 19.51 13.04
C VAL A 307 20.84 20.31 13.91
N GLU A 308 20.84 20.09 15.22
CA GLU A 308 21.72 20.78 16.19
C GLU A 308 23.20 20.55 15.91
N THR A 309 23.60 19.31 15.60
CA THR A 309 25.01 18.95 15.36
C THR A 309 25.47 19.25 13.93
N LEU A 310 24.56 19.62 13.03
CA LEU A 310 24.87 19.88 11.64
C LEU A 310 25.53 21.26 11.48
N PRO A 311 26.78 21.33 10.97
CA PRO A 311 27.45 22.61 10.73
C PRO A 311 26.64 23.54 9.81
N PRO A 312 26.77 24.87 9.97
CA PRO A 312 26.18 25.83 9.04
C PRO A 312 26.57 25.52 7.58
N GLY A 313 25.60 25.59 6.66
CA GLY A 313 25.81 25.32 5.23
C GLY A 313 25.91 23.84 4.85
N ARG A 314 25.93 22.90 5.80
CA ARG A 314 25.89 21.47 5.48
C ARG A 314 24.45 20.98 5.34
N THR A 315 24.23 20.06 4.41
CA THR A 315 22.94 19.38 4.18
C THR A 315 22.81 18.14 5.07
N ALA A 316 21.66 17.98 5.72
CA ALA A 316 21.26 16.74 6.39
C ALA A 316 20.93 15.70 5.31
N ARG A 317 21.68 14.61 5.30
CA ARG A 317 21.57 13.52 4.31
C ARG A 317 20.88 12.33 4.94
N VAL A 318 19.73 11.94 4.40
CA VAL A 318 18.99 10.74 4.84
C VAL A 318 18.94 9.75 3.70
N TRP A 319 19.02 8.45 4.00
CA TRP A 319 18.72 7.40 3.04
C TRP A 319 17.57 6.55 3.57
N VAL A 320 16.48 6.48 2.80
CA VAL A 320 15.35 5.59 3.03
C VAL A 320 15.46 4.45 2.02
N ALA A 321 15.92 3.29 2.48
CA ALA A 321 16.10 2.08 1.67
C ALA A 321 14.84 1.20 1.76
N GLY A 322 14.24 0.88 0.61
CA GLY A 322 12.91 0.25 0.55
C GLY A 322 11.80 1.29 0.73
N CYS A 323 11.84 2.39 -0.02
CA CYS A 323 10.92 3.50 0.21
C CYS A 323 9.47 3.26 -0.26
N SER A 324 9.22 2.19 -1.02
CA SER A 324 7.93 1.89 -1.63
C SER A 324 7.31 3.13 -2.31
N THR A 325 6.05 3.46 -2.00
CA THR A 325 5.27 4.58 -2.52
C THR A 325 5.60 5.93 -1.87
N GLY A 326 6.68 6.01 -1.08
CA GLY A 326 7.33 7.26 -0.66
C GLY A 326 6.88 7.85 0.69
N GLU A 327 5.85 7.30 1.33
CA GLU A 327 5.24 7.84 2.54
C GLU A 327 6.26 8.00 3.68
N GLU A 328 7.11 7.00 3.92
CA GLU A 328 8.18 7.08 4.93
C GLU A 328 9.21 8.17 4.61
N ALA A 329 9.60 8.29 3.34
CA ALA A 329 10.56 9.29 2.89
C ALA A 329 10.01 10.71 3.08
N TYR A 330 8.73 10.93 2.78
CA TYR A 330 8.06 12.19 3.03
C TYR A 330 7.88 12.47 4.53
N SER A 331 7.51 11.47 5.34
CA SER A 331 7.42 11.62 6.79
C SER A 331 8.73 12.09 7.40
N ILE A 332 9.87 11.48 7.04
CA ILE A 332 11.18 11.89 7.56
C ILE A 332 11.57 13.29 7.04
N ALA A 333 11.26 13.60 5.78
CA ALA A 333 11.51 14.93 5.22
C ALA A 333 10.72 16.03 5.96
N ILE A 334 9.45 15.75 6.30
CA ILE A 334 8.59 16.65 7.10
C ILE A 334 9.23 16.91 8.46
N LEU A 335 9.65 15.87 9.18
CA LEU A 335 10.27 16.02 10.50
C LEU A 335 11.53 16.89 10.45
N LEU A 336 12.38 16.69 9.42
CA LEU A 336 13.57 17.51 9.23
C LEU A 336 13.21 18.98 8.97
N HIS A 337 12.27 19.26 8.07
CA HIS A 337 11.81 20.62 7.79
C HIS A 337 11.27 21.29 9.06
N GLU A 338 10.47 20.58 9.85
CA GLU A 338 9.95 21.06 11.13
C GLU A 338 11.08 21.40 12.12
N ALA A 339 12.09 20.53 12.23
CA ALA A 339 13.23 20.76 13.13
C ALA A 339 14.13 21.92 12.67
N PHE A 340 14.39 22.08 11.37
CA PHE A 340 15.11 23.23 10.83
C PHE A 340 14.35 24.54 11.11
N HIS A 341 13.04 24.55 10.91
CA HIS A 341 12.20 25.70 11.21
C HIS A 341 12.21 26.04 12.71
N LYS A 342 12.09 25.03 13.60
CA LYS A 342 12.19 25.21 15.06
C LYS A 342 13.55 25.79 15.48
N ALA A 343 14.63 25.42 14.78
CA ALA A 343 15.98 25.94 15.00
C ALA A 343 16.22 27.33 14.34
N GLY A 344 15.24 27.93 13.67
CA GLY A 344 15.38 29.21 12.97
C GLY A 344 16.33 29.15 11.77
N ARG A 345 16.53 27.97 11.18
CA ARG A 345 17.47 27.72 10.07
C ARG A 345 16.72 27.37 8.80
N GLN A 346 17.28 27.76 7.66
CA GLN A 346 16.76 27.33 6.36
C GLN A 346 16.90 25.80 6.21
N PRO A 347 15.86 25.08 5.74
CA PRO A 347 15.93 23.64 5.56
C PRO A 347 16.98 23.23 4.53
N MET A 348 18.07 22.60 5.00
CA MET A 348 19.07 21.99 4.12
C MET A 348 18.94 20.47 4.23
N VAL A 349 17.99 19.91 3.48
CA VAL A 349 17.62 18.48 3.56
C VAL A 349 17.82 17.80 2.22
N LYS A 350 18.44 16.61 2.24
CA LYS A 350 18.45 15.70 1.09
C LYS A 350 18.15 14.27 1.52
N VAL A 351 17.00 13.77 1.09
CA VAL A 351 16.57 12.40 1.31
C VAL A 351 16.75 11.61 0.02
N PHE A 352 17.61 10.59 0.06
CA PHE A 352 17.71 9.57 -0.97
C PHE A 352 16.66 8.51 -0.65
N ALA A 353 15.64 8.38 -1.47
CA ALA A 353 14.57 7.40 -1.31
C ALA A 353 14.71 6.37 -2.43
N THR A 354 14.95 5.12 -2.08
CA THR A 354 15.27 4.10 -3.07
C THR A 354 14.47 2.82 -2.91
N ASP A 355 14.11 2.22 -4.05
CA ASP A 355 13.37 0.96 -4.12
C ASP A 355 13.79 0.18 -5.37
N ILE A 356 13.43 -1.10 -5.45
CA ILE A 356 13.61 -1.92 -6.65
C ILE A 356 12.39 -1.87 -7.56
N ASN A 357 11.20 -1.55 -7.03
CA ASN A 357 9.96 -1.47 -7.79
C ASN A 357 9.82 -0.10 -8.51
N PRO A 358 9.90 -0.06 -9.86
CA PRO A 358 9.79 1.19 -10.61
C PRO A 358 8.40 1.83 -10.50
N ASP A 359 7.33 1.05 -10.35
CA ASP A 359 5.96 1.58 -10.26
C ASP A 359 5.76 2.32 -8.94
N SER A 360 6.27 1.76 -7.84
CA SER A 360 6.28 2.41 -6.52
C SER A 360 7.09 3.71 -6.55
N LEU A 361 8.25 3.71 -7.20
CA LEU A 361 9.07 4.93 -7.37
C LEU A 361 8.38 6.00 -8.21
N GLN A 362 7.69 5.60 -9.29
CA GLN A 362 6.94 6.54 -10.11
C GLN A 362 5.83 7.20 -9.27
N PHE A 363 5.06 6.41 -8.54
CA PHE A 363 4.03 6.90 -7.63
C PHE A 363 4.60 7.84 -6.55
N ALA A 364 5.66 7.40 -5.86
CA ALA A 364 6.35 8.17 -4.83
C ALA A 364 6.85 9.51 -5.38
N SER A 365 7.48 9.48 -6.56
CA SER A 365 8.03 10.68 -7.18
C SER A 365 6.96 11.69 -7.55
N ALA A 366 5.74 11.25 -7.90
CA ALA A 366 4.60 12.12 -8.18
C ALA A 366 4.03 12.76 -6.91
N GLY A 367 4.18 12.13 -5.75
CA GLY A 367 3.75 12.67 -4.45
C GLY A 367 2.27 13.05 -4.43
N ASN A 368 1.43 12.25 -5.09
CA ASN A 368 -0.02 12.46 -5.17
C ASN A 368 -0.72 11.30 -4.47
N TYR A 369 -1.32 11.58 -3.33
CA TYR A 369 -1.90 10.59 -2.42
C TYR A 369 -3.42 10.78 -2.31
N PRO A 370 -4.20 9.74 -1.95
CA PRO A 370 -5.61 9.90 -1.63
C PRO A 370 -5.86 10.81 -0.42
N ALA A 371 -6.95 11.59 -0.43
CA ALA A 371 -7.34 12.49 0.66
C ALA A 371 -7.59 11.78 2.00
N SER A 372 -8.02 10.52 1.98
CA SER A 372 -8.26 9.73 3.19
C SER A 372 -6.99 9.50 4.03
N LEU A 373 -5.80 9.54 3.43
CA LEU A 373 -4.53 9.45 4.17
C LEU A 373 -4.26 10.70 5.02
N GLY A 374 -5.03 11.77 4.86
CA GLY A 374 -4.84 13.01 5.61
C GLY A 374 -4.99 12.86 7.13
N ALA A 375 -5.82 11.93 7.59
CA ALA A 375 -6.02 11.69 9.02
C ALA A 375 -4.71 11.28 9.74
N GLU A 376 -3.85 10.52 9.06
CA GLU A 376 -2.56 10.04 9.60
C GLU A 376 -1.48 11.14 9.66
N ILE A 377 -1.58 12.14 8.78
CA ILE A 377 -0.60 13.23 8.67
C ILE A 377 -0.88 14.32 9.72
N GLY A 378 -2.15 14.55 10.04
CA GLY A 378 -2.61 15.58 10.95
C GLY A 378 -2.76 16.96 10.29
N PRO A 379 -3.66 17.81 10.82
CA PRO A 379 -4.13 19.02 10.13
C PRO A 379 -3.03 20.07 9.93
N GLU A 380 -2.13 20.24 10.90
CA GLU A 380 -1.04 21.21 10.82
C GLU A 380 -0.02 20.86 9.72
N ARG A 381 0.34 19.57 9.62
CA ARG A 381 1.26 19.07 8.59
C ARG A 381 0.61 19.09 7.21
N LEU A 382 -0.67 18.72 7.10
CA LEU A 382 -1.44 18.82 5.86
C LEU A 382 -1.42 20.24 5.32
N LYS A 383 -1.78 21.23 6.14
CA LYS A 383 -1.82 22.64 5.74
C LYS A 383 -0.47 23.17 5.23
N ARG A 384 0.64 22.67 5.77
CA ARG A 384 1.99 23.16 5.46
C ARG A 384 2.64 22.44 4.29
N TYR A 385 2.44 21.12 4.18
CA TYR A 385 3.22 20.28 3.29
C TYR A 385 2.43 19.69 2.12
N PHE A 386 1.11 19.87 2.09
CA PHE A 386 0.23 19.35 1.05
C PHE A 386 -0.72 20.43 0.51
N HIS A 387 -1.11 20.27 -0.74
CA HIS A 387 -2.28 20.93 -1.34
C HIS A 387 -3.38 19.89 -1.49
N THR A 388 -4.57 20.21 -0.98
CA THR A 388 -5.75 19.36 -1.15
C THR A 388 -6.50 19.80 -2.39
N ASP A 389 -6.72 18.90 -3.33
CA ASP A 389 -7.52 19.11 -4.54
C ASP A 389 -8.50 17.95 -4.69
N GLY A 390 -9.78 18.20 -4.39
CA GLY A 390 -10.81 17.15 -4.38
C GLY A 390 -10.46 15.98 -3.45
N ASP A 391 -10.35 14.78 -4.03
CA ASP A 391 -10.02 13.52 -3.39
C ASP A 391 -8.50 13.25 -3.28
N ARG A 392 -7.66 14.25 -3.56
CA ARG A 392 -6.20 14.12 -3.64
C ARG A 392 -5.44 15.06 -2.70
N LEU A 393 -4.29 14.58 -2.24
CA LEU A 393 -3.26 15.31 -1.51
C LEU A 393 -2.00 15.36 -2.36
N GLN A 394 -1.67 16.54 -2.86
CA GLN A 394 -0.44 16.79 -3.60
C GLN A 394 0.64 17.33 -2.65
N VAL A 395 1.74 16.60 -2.51
CA VAL A 395 2.90 17.09 -1.75
C VAL A 395 3.43 18.38 -2.39
N THR A 396 3.68 19.39 -1.56
CA THR A 396 4.26 20.67 -1.97
C THR A 396 5.59 20.52 -2.71
N ASN A 397 5.83 21.39 -3.69
CA ASN A 397 7.08 21.38 -4.46
C ASN A 397 8.32 21.58 -3.57
N ALA A 398 8.22 22.46 -2.57
CA ALA A 398 9.31 22.73 -1.61
C ALA A 398 9.77 21.46 -0.87
N LEU A 399 8.82 20.63 -0.40
CA LEU A 399 9.15 19.36 0.23
C LEU A 399 9.70 18.37 -0.81
N ARG A 400 9.04 18.23 -1.97
CA ARG A 400 9.47 17.29 -3.04
C ARG A 400 10.90 17.51 -3.51
N GLN A 401 11.38 18.75 -3.61
CA GLN A 401 12.74 19.07 -4.02
C GLN A 401 13.82 18.55 -3.04
N SER A 402 13.44 18.30 -1.78
CA SER A 402 14.31 17.72 -0.77
C SER A 402 14.54 16.21 -0.99
N LEU A 403 13.75 15.55 -1.83
CA LEU A 403 13.84 14.11 -2.07
C LEU A 403 14.54 13.80 -3.41
N VAL A 404 15.11 12.60 -3.52
CA VAL A 404 15.60 11.99 -4.76
C VAL A 404 15.11 10.55 -4.77
N PHE A 405 14.25 10.23 -5.72
CA PHE A 405 13.79 8.86 -5.95
C PHE A 405 14.68 8.20 -6.99
N ALA A 406 15.22 7.03 -6.66
CA ALA A 406 16.09 6.27 -7.56
C ALA A 406 15.89 4.76 -7.40
N ARG A 407 15.99 4.02 -8.51
CA ARG A 407 16.03 2.56 -8.47
C ARG A 407 17.36 2.13 -7.84
N HIS A 408 17.29 1.32 -6.79
CA HIS A 408 18.47 0.78 -6.09
C HIS A 408 18.14 -0.59 -5.49
N ASP A 409 18.91 -1.59 -5.87
CA ASP A 409 18.95 -2.88 -5.20
C ASP A 409 20.00 -2.83 -4.08
N LEU A 410 19.52 -2.90 -2.84
CA LEU A 410 20.34 -2.85 -1.63
C LEU A 410 21.45 -3.92 -1.63
N LEU A 411 21.23 -5.07 -2.26
CA LEU A 411 22.15 -6.20 -2.25
C LEU A 411 23.18 -6.17 -3.37
N SER A 412 22.89 -5.42 -4.44
CA SER A 412 23.68 -5.45 -5.68
C SER A 412 24.37 -4.11 -5.92
N ASN A 413 23.68 -2.99 -5.67
CA ASN A 413 24.21 -1.67 -5.93
C ASN A 413 25.08 -1.13 -4.77
N PRO A 414 26.08 -0.28 -5.04
CA PRO A 414 26.90 0.31 -4.01
C PRO A 414 26.05 1.19 -3.07
N PRO A 415 26.31 1.18 -1.75
CA PRO A 415 25.58 2.02 -0.81
C PRO A 415 25.97 3.51 -0.97
N PHE A 416 25.05 4.41 -0.65
CA PHE A 416 25.40 5.82 -0.44
C PHE A 416 26.36 5.96 0.74
N THR A 417 27.16 7.02 0.80
CA THR A 417 28.09 7.25 1.92
C THR A 417 27.81 8.56 2.64
N ARG A 418 28.30 8.65 3.89
CA ARG A 418 28.21 9.83 4.77
C ARG A 418 26.77 10.26 5.03
N ILE A 419 25.90 9.28 5.27
CA ILE A 419 24.49 9.49 5.60
C ILE A 419 24.32 9.76 7.10
N ASP A 420 23.53 10.77 7.45
CA ASP A 420 23.23 11.16 8.84
C ASP A 420 22.20 10.22 9.49
N LEU A 421 21.18 9.81 8.74
CA LEU A 421 20.16 8.83 9.15
C LEU A 421 19.88 7.86 8.01
N VAL A 422 19.99 6.56 8.27
CA VAL A 422 19.48 5.52 7.39
C VAL A 422 18.20 4.95 7.99
N SER A 423 17.12 4.96 7.21
CA SER A 423 15.89 4.22 7.49
C SER A 423 15.83 3.02 6.55
N CYS A 424 15.69 1.82 7.10
CA CYS A 424 15.50 0.59 6.33
C CYS A 424 14.53 -0.29 7.11
N ARG A 425 13.23 -0.02 6.93
CA ARG A 425 12.16 -0.60 7.74
C ARG A 425 11.35 -1.58 6.92
N ASN A 426 10.96 -2.69 7.57
CA ASN A 426 10.13 -3.74 6.97
C ASN A 426 10.65 -4.25 5.62
N THR A 427 11.97 -4.20 5.45
CA THR A 427 12.71 -4.47 4.22
C THR A 427 13.77 -5.55 4.46
N LEU A 428 14.45 -5.50 5.61
CA LEU A 428 15.43 -6.53 6.02
C LEU A 428 14.78 -7.86 6.36
N ILE A 429 13.47 -7.89 6.63
CA ILE A 429 12.73 -9.15 6.81
C ILE A 429 12.87 -10.11 5.62
N TYR A 430 13.16 -9.58 4.42
CA TYR A 430 13.35 -10.35 3.20
C TYR A 430 14.78 -10.79 2.97
N PHE A 431 15.76 -10.14 3.60
CA PHE A 431 17.16 -10.24 3.23
C PHE A 431 17.99 -11.05 4.22
N ARG A 432 19.12 -11.57 3.73
CA ARG A 432 20.19 -12.14 4.56
C ARG A 432 21.05 -11.03 5.19
N GLN A 433 21.98 -11.42 6.06
CA GLN A 433 22.83 -10.53 6.88
C GLN A 433 23.64 -9.50 6.09
N ASP A 434 23.92 -9.74 4.80
CA ASP A 434 24.72 -8.88 3.92
C ASP A 434 24.17 -7.45 3.76
N ALA A 435 22.85 -7.27 3.83
CA ALA A 435 22.21 -5.96 3.70
C ALA A 435 22.59 -5.01 4.84
N LEU A 436 22.63 -5.51 6.08
CA LEU A 436 22.94 -4.73 7.28
C LEU A 436 24.35 -4.15 7.25
N LEU A 437 25.33 -4.90 6.77
CA LEU A 437 26.71 -4.44 6.60
C LEU A 437 26.80 -3.24 5.64
N ARG A 438 26.03 -3.28 4.55
CA ARG A 438 25.98 -2.19 3.57
C ARG A 438 25.35 -0.93 4.15
N LEU A 439 24.28 -1.07 4.94
CA LEU A 439 23.66 0.04 5.67
C LEU A 439 24.65 0.64 6.67
N GLN A 440 25.37 -0.20 7.44
CA GLN A 440 26.38 0.27 8.38
C GLN A 440 27.48 1.08 7.68
N TYR A 441 27.94 0.65 6.51
CA TYR A 441 28.94 1.38 5.73
C TYR A 441 28.44 2.75 5.27
N ALA A 442 27.15 2.87 4.95
CA ALA A 442 26.54 4.12 4.50
C ALA A 442 26.49 5.21 5.57
N ILE A 443 26.20 4.80 6.81
CA ILE A 443 25.98 5.71 7.95
C ILE A 443 27.31 6.33 8.37
N ARG A 444 27.37 7.64 8.54
CA ARG A 444 28.58 8.29 9.06
C ARG A 444 28.85 7.92 10.53
N LYS A 445 30.03 8.25 11.04
CA LYS A 445 30.30 8.18 12.49
C LYS A 445 29.28 9.02 13.27
N SER A 446 28.74 8.45 14.34
CA SER A 446 27.66 9.04 15.14
C SER A 446 26.39 9.35 14.34
N GLY A 447 26.19 8.68 13.20
CA GLY A 447 24.93 8.69 12.47
C GLY A 447 23.95 7.66 13.01
N TYR A 448 22.71 7.71 12.51
CA TYR A 448 21.59 6.97 13.06
C TYR A 448 21.10 5.88 12.10
N LEU A 449 20.59 4.79 12.67
CA LEU A 449 19.93 3.70 11.96
C LEU A 449 18.53 3.51 12.55
N PHE A 450 17.54 3.43 11.68
CA PHE A 450 16.15 3.16 12.04
C PHE A 450 15.65 1.93 11.28
N LEU A 451 15.26 0.89 12.02
CA LEU A 451 14.73 -0.36 11.47
C LEU A 451 13.24 -0.54 11.84
N GLY A 452 12.59 -1.53 11.24
CA GLY A 452 11.25 -1.97 11.59
C GLY A 452 11.26 -2.81 12.88
N SER A 453 10.14 -2.83 13.60
CA SER A 453 10.03 -3.45 14.93
C SER A 453 10.34 -4.95 14.98
N SER A 454 10.22 -5.66 13.86
CA SER A 454 10.52 -7.09 13.73
C SER A 454 11.93 -7.37 13.19
N GLU A 455 12.73 -6.34 12.96
CA GLU A 455 14.07 -6.44 12.39
C GLU A 455 15.11 -6.29 13.51
N THR A 456 16.23 -7.00 13.39
CA THR A 456 17.27 -7.05 14.43
C THR A 456 18.64 -6.85 13.82
N LEU A 457 19.59 -6.35 14.63
CA LEU A 457 20.98 -6.12 14.24
C LEU A 457 21.84 -7.40 14.24
N SER A 458 21.32 -8.52 13.73
CA SER A 458 22.01 -9.82 13.78
C SER A 458 23.47 -9.71 13.35
N GLY A 459 24.40 -9.93 14.28
CA GLY A 459 25.86 -9.87 14.09
C GLY A 459 26.51 -8.47 14.02
N LEU A 460 25.76 -7.37 14.12
CA LEU A 460 26.30 -5.98 14.12
C LEU A 460 26.14 -5.23 15.44
N GLN A 461 25.76 -5.93 16.50
CA GLN A 461 25.50 -5.35 17.83
C GLN A 461 26.68 -4.52 18.36
N ASN A 462 27.92 -4.93 18.08
CA ASN A 462 29.12 -4.22 18.55
C ASN A 462 29.37 -2.87 17.83
N GLY A 463 28.72 -2.63 16.69
CA GLY A 463 28.87 -1.40 15.90
C GLY A 463 27.82 -0.33 16.18
N PHE A 464 26.78 -0.67 16.94
CA PHE A 464 25.60 0.17 17.17
C PHE A 464 25.22 0.19 18.64
N GLN A 465 24.83 1.36 19.13
CA GLN A 465 24.27 1.52 20.48
C GLN A 465 22.78 1.83 20.34
N PRO A 466 21.89 1.16 21.11
CA PRO A 466 20.46 1.46 21.07
C PRO A 466 20.19 2.83 21.67
N ILE A 467 19.45 3.66 20.93
CA ILE A 467 18.77 4.84 21.48
C ILE A 467 17.43 4.39 22.07
N ASP A 468 16.70 3.56 21.32
CA ASP A 468 15.50 2.89 21.76
C ASP A 468 15.48 1.48 21.15
N ALA A 469 15.71 0.47 21.99
CA ALA A 469 15.73 -0.92 21.55
C ALA A 469 14.33 -1.48 21.23
N ARG A 470 13.27 -0.95 21.86
CA ARG A 470 11.89 -1.38 21.59
C ARG A 470 11.46 -0.98 20.19
N HIS A 471 11.89 0.21 19.75
CA HIS A 471 11.54 0.77 18.45
C HIS A 471 12.66 0.62 17.40
N GLN A 472 13.69 -0.17 17.70
CA GLN A 472 14.82 -0.46 16.79
C GLN A 472 15.50 0.80 16.23
N VAL A 473 15.77 1.76 17.11
CA VAL A 473 16.50 3.01 16.81
C VAL A 473 17.90 2.95 17.42
N PHE A 474 18.92 3.14 16.58
CA PHE A 474 20.32 2.97 16.97
C PHE A 474 21.20 4.13 16.52
N ILE A 475 22.32 4.32 17.22
CA ILE A 475 23.41 5.21 16.81
C ILE A 475 24.66 4.39 16.51
N ARG A 476 25.36 4.73 15.42
CA ARG A 476 26.63 4.09 15.05
C ARG A 476 27.74 4.56 16.00
N GLY A 477 28.42 3.60 16.63
CA GLY A 477 29.55 3.84 17.53
C GLY A 477 30.75 4.49 16.84
N ALA A 478 31.63 5.10 17.64
CA ALA A 478 32.82 5.81 17.16
C ALA A 478 33.97 4.88 16.71
N THR A 479 34.00 3.64 17.21
CA THR A 479 34.99 2.61 16.90
C THR A 479 34.74 2.03 15.51
N GLN A 480 35.80 1.95 14.69
CA GLN A 480 35.73 1.36 13.35
C GLN A 480 35.33 -0.12 13.46
N PRO A 481 34.44 -0.65 12.59
CA PRO A 481 34.28 -2.09 12.47
C PRO A 481 35.64 -2.70 12.09
N SER A 482 36.10 -3.68 12.89
CA SER A 482 37.32 -4.46 12.64
C SER A 482 37.20 -5.40 11.44
N ALA A 483 35.99 -5.58 10.90
CA ALA A 483 35.78 -6.30 9.66
C ALA A 483 36.19 -5.43 8.46
N ARG A 484 37.33 -5.74 7.85
CA ARG A 484 37.68 -5.27 6.51
C ARG A 484 36.58 -5.75 5.56
N PHE A 485 35.69 -4.85 5.16
CA PHE A 485 34.86 -5.07 3.98
C PHE A 485 35.81 -5.19 2.79
N ASP A 486 35.85 -6.34 2.13
CA ASP A 486 36.65 -6.48 0.92
C ASP A 486 36.01 -5.65 -0.20
N LEU A 487 36.52 -4.43 -0.36
CA LEU A 487 36.14 -3.52 -1.43
C LEU A 487 36.52 -4.07 -2.82
N SER A 488 37.25 -5.19 -2.92
CA SER A 488 37.52 -5.85 -4.20
C SER A 488 36.23 -6.26 -4.92
N ALA A 489 35.18 -6.64 -4.18
CA ALA A 489 33.85 -6.94 -4.73
C ALA A 489 33.10 -5.69 -5.26
N LEU A 490 33.55 -4.48 -4.88
CA LEU A 490 33.07 -3.20 -5.42
C LEU A 490 33.90 -2.71 -6.62
N LYS A 491 35.07 -3.32 -6.90
CA LYS A 491 35.97 -2.92 -8.00
C LYS A 491 35.56 -3.48 -9.37
N SER A 492 34.61 -4.43 -9.43
CA SER A 492 34.09 -5.00 -10.68
C SER A 492 32.83 -4.30 -11.21
N LEU A 493 32.34 -3.26 -10.53
CA LEU A 493 31.19 -2.50 -10.99
C LEU A 493 31.66 -1.33 -11.87
N PRO A 494 31.05 -1.11 -13.04
CA PRO A 494 31.40 0.01 -13.90
C PRO A 494 31.26 1.32 -13.10
N PRO A 495 32.15 2.30 -13.33
CA PRO A 495 32.03 3.60 -12.69
C PRO A 495 30.63 4.18 -12.93
N PHE A 496 30.10 4.81 -11.89
CA PHE A 496 28.83 5.54 -11.92
C PHE A 496 28.73 6.37 -13.20
N ASP A 497 27.82 5.99 -14.10
CA ASP A 497 27.52 6.77 -15.30
C ASP A 497 26.80 8.05 -14.87
N GLN A 498 27.56 9.13 -14.76
CA GLN A 498 27.02 10.49 -14.59
C GLN A 498 26.18 10.95 -15.79
N GLY A 499 26.06 10.13 -16.85
CA GLY A 499 25.38 10.41 -18.11
C GLY A 499 23.86 10.25 -18.11
N GLN A 500 23.26 9.53 -17.16
CA GLN A 500 21.80 9.62 -16.97
C GLN A 500 21.49 10.88 -16.19
N LYS A 501 21.48 12.02 -16.91
CA LYS A 501 20.78 13.23 -16.47
C LYS A 501 19.46 12.79 -15.86
N ALA A 502 19.29 13.04 -14.56
CA ALA A 502 17.99 13.04 -13.92
C ALA A 502 17.08 13.85 -14.83
N ARG A 503 16.24 13.16 -15.61
CA ARG A 503 15.13 13.81 -16.29
C ARG A 503 14.27 14.25 -15.13
N HIS A 504 14.38 15.53 -14.76
CA HIS A 504 13.28 16.21 -14.13
C HIS A 504 12.09 15.93 -15.03
N LEU A 505 11.21 15.02 -14.59
CA LEU A 505 9.86 14.92 -15.08
C LEU A 505 9.17 16.20 -14.62
N SER A 506 9.47 17.31 -15.31
CA SER A 506 8.72 18.54 -15.20
C SER A 506 7.33 18.24 -15.73
N ALA A 507 6.37 18.16 -14.82
CA ALA A 507 4.96 18.19 -15.11
C ALA A 507 4.60 19.59 -15.62
N ASP A 508 4.96 19.87 -16.87
CA ASP A 508 4.50 21.03 -17.66
C ASP A 508 4.89 20.81 -19.12
N LYS A 509 4.08 20.03 -19.83
CA LYS A 509 4.00 20.08 -21.29
C LYS A 509 2.58 19.71 -21.70
N GLU A 510 1.77 20.74 -21.95
CA GLU A 510 0.52 20.61 -22.69
C GLU A 510 0.78 19.85 -24.00
N ILE A 511 0.22 18.64 -24.11
CA ILE A 511 0.18 17.89 -25.37
C ILE A 511 -1.08 18.36 -26.12
N ARG A 512 -0.91 19.27 -27.09
CA ARG A 512 -1.89 19.45 -28.16
C ARG A 512 -1.72 18.32 -29.17
N PRO A 513 -2.77 17.57 -29.55
CA PRO A 513 -2.63 16.51 -30.54
C PRO A 513 -2.52 17.09 -31.95
N SER A 514 -1.37 16.88 -32.61
CA SER A 514 -1.23 17.07 -34.05
C SER A 514 -1.69 15.81 -34.79
N MET A 515 -2.80 15.90 -35.52
CA MET A 515 -3.21 14.87 -36.48
C MET A 515 -2.28 14.92 -37.70
N GLN A 516 -1.47 13.87 -37.89
CA GLN A 516 -0.98 13.46 -39.20
C GLN A 516 -1.14 11.94 -39.34
N ALA A 517 -1.87 11.53 -40.38
CA ALA A 517 -2.15 10.14 -40.70
C ALA A 517 -0.93 9.47 -41.37
N PRO A 518 -0.64 8.19 -41.10
CA PRO A 518 0.40 7.45 -41.81
C PRO A 518 -0.09 6.92 -43.18
N PRO A 519 0.82 6.68 -44.15
CA PRO A 519 0.45 6.26 -45.50
C PRO A 519 0.10 4.77 -45.58
N ALA A 520 -0.82 4.45 -46.48
CA ALA A 520 -1.33 3.11 -46.74
C ALA A 520 -0.31 2.22 -47.47
N ALA A 521 -0.02 1.04 -46.91
CA ALA A 521 0.63 -0.06 -47.61
C ALA A 521 -0.41 -1.14 -47.94
N ALA A 522 -0.49 -1.47 -49.23
CA ALA A 522 -1.44 -2.42 -49.80
C ALA A 522 -1.07 -3.87 -49.47
N VAL A 523 -2.05 -4.64 -48.97
CA VAL A 523 -2.01 -6.11 -48.99
C VAL A 523 -3.24 -6.61 -49.74
N ARG A 524 -2.97 -7.34 -50.83
CA ARG A 524 -3.96 -8.02 -51.67
C ARG A 524 -4.58 -9.19 -50.89
N CYS A 525 -5.90 -9.25 -50.81
CA CYS A 525 -6.64 -10.47 -50.49
C CYS A 525 -7.66 -10.79 -51.59
N ALA A 526 -7.77 -12.08 -51.88
CA ALA A 526 -8.46 -12.67 -53.02
C ALA A 526 -9.99 -12.63 -52.94
N LYS A 527 -10.61 -12.83 -54.12
CA LYS A 527 -12.05 -12.69 -54.44
C LYS A 527 -12.97 -13.71 -53.76
N ALA A 528 -14.23 -13.26 -53.62
CA ALA A 528 -15.44 -13.89 -53.09
C ALA A 528 -16.02 -15.08 -53.92
N PRO A 529 -17.17 -15.65 -53.50
CA PRO A 529 -18.48 -15.19 -54.05
C PRO A 529 -19.57 -15.04 -52.95
N ALA A 530 -20.28 -13.91 -52.85
CA ALA A 530 -21.46 -13.46 -53.61
C ALA A 530 -22.80 -14.07 -53.16
N LEU A 531 -23.64 -13.26 -52.50
CA LEU A 531 -25.11 -13.39 -52.47
C LEU A 531 -25.75 -12.00 -52.51
N ARG A 532 -26.61 -11.80 -53.53
CA ARG A 532 -27.35 -10.58 -53.89
C ARG A 532 -28.54 -10.36 -52.96
N THR A 533 -28.80 -9.11 -52.58
CA THR A 533 -30.13 -8.42 -52.62
C THR A 533 -29.90 -6.94 -52.24
N ALA A 534 -29.96 -5.98 -53.18
CA ALA A 534 -31.14 -5.22 -53.64
C ALA A 534 -31.48 -3.95 -52.81
N ARG A 535 -30.88 -2.82 -53.24
CA ARG A 535 -31.47 -1.47 -53.43
C ARG A 535 -32.36 -0.83 -52.33
N LYS A 536 -31.92 0.33 -51.80
CA LYS A 536 -32.33 1.71 -52.21
C LYS A 536 -31.77 2.77 -51.23
N ALA A 537 -31.14 3.81 -51.78
CA ALA A 537 -30.88 5.08 -51.09
C ALA A 537 -32.03 6.07 -51.35
N PRO A 538 -32.14 7.15 -50.56
CA PRO A 538 -31.76 8.44 -51.14
C PRO A 538 -31.06 9.44 -50.19
N ARG A 539 -30.08 10.13 -50.81
CA ARG A 539 -29.74 11.56 -50.81
C ARG A 539 -29.65 12.41 -49.52
N ARG A 540 -28.40 12.89 -49.35
CA ARG A 540 -27.85 14.07 -48.66
C ARG A 540 -28.71 15.36 -48.65
N SER A 541 -28.60 16.10 -47.55
CA SER A 541 -28.56 17.57 -47.56
C SER A 541 -27.52 18.09 -46.55
N THR A 542 -26.58 18.87 -47.07
CA THR A 542 -25.51 19.61 -46.42
C THR A 542 -26.04 20.85 -45.68
N TRP A 543 -25.53 21.18 -44.49
CA TRP A 543 -25.41 22.59 -44.05
C TRP A 543 -24.15 22.83 -43.20
N ARG A 544 -23.52 23.95 -43.51
CA ARG A 544 -22.20 24.45 -43.08
C ARG A 544 -22.27 25.13 -41.70
N ARG A 545 -21.13 25.07 -40.98
CA ARG A 545 -20.76 25.97 -39.88
C ARG A 545 -20.58 27.43 -40.37
N PRO A 546 -20.76 28.41 -39.47
CA PRO A 546 -19.93 29.62 -39.47
C PRO A 546 -19.07 29.73 -38.20
N ARG A 547 -17.92 30.39 -38.36
CA ARG A 547 -16.98 30.86 -37.33
C ARG A 547 -16.95 32.41 -37.34
N PRO A 548 -16.28 33.07 -36.38
CA PRO A 548 -16.81 34.19 -35.61
C PRO A 548 -16.42 35.58 -36.13
N GLY A 549 -17.12 36.61 -35.65
CA GLY A 549 -16.78 38.02 -35.85
C GLY A 549 -16.91 38.82 -34.55
N SER A 550 -15.92 39.68 -34.32
CA SER A 550 -15.78 40.64 -33.23
C SER A 550 -16.74 41.84 -33.38
N THR A 551 -17.05 42.53 -32.28
CA THR A 551 -16.87 44.01 -32.12
C THR A 551 -17.45 44.54 -30.79
N ALA A 552 -16.60 45.32 -30.11
CA ALA A 552 -16.83 46.61 -29.43
C ALA A 552 -17.99 46.86 -28.43
N SER A 553 -17.56 47.18 -27.20
CA SER A 553 -17.93 48.34 -26.35
C SER A 553 -19.40 48.73 -26.12
N LYS A 554 -19.83 48.70 -24.86
CA LYS A 554 -20.41 49.88 -24.16
C LYS A 554 -20.44 49.69 -22.64
N ALA A 555 -20.06 50.75 -21.94
CA ALA A 555 -20.02 50.90 -20.49
C ALA A 555 -21.35 51.40 -19.92
N ILE A 556 -21.76 50.88 -18.76
CA ILE A 556 -22.68 51.48 -17.76
C ILE A 556 -22.27 50.83 -16.41
N SER A 557 -21.44 51.47 -15.56
CA SER A 557 -21.81 52.39 -14.48
C SER A 557 -22.97 51.92 -13.58
N THR A 558 -22.67 51.40 -12.38
CA THR A 558 -23.20 51.87 -11.07
C THR A 558 -22.69 50.97 -9.93
N ARG A 559 -21.96 51.59 -8.99
CA ARG A 559 -21.77 51.20 -7.58
C ARG A 559 -22.24 52.42 -6.76
N PRO A 560 -22.31 52.41 -5.42
CA PRO A 560 -22.61 51.35 -4.44
C PRO A 560 -23.64 51.83 -3.37
N GLY A 561 -24.08 50.99 -2.44
CA GLY A 561 -24.78 51.47 -1.24
C GLY A 561 -25.25 50.38 -0.27
N PRO A 562 -25.32 50.66 1.05
CA PRO A 562 -24.93 49.74 2.13
C PRO A 562 -26.12 49.33 3.03
N ILE A 563 -25.83 48.89 4.28
CA ILE A 563 -26.73 48.68 5.47
C ILE A 563 -27.03 47.17 5.69
N SER A 564 -26.88 46.53 6.86
CA SER A 564 -26.49 46.90 8.23
C SER A 564 -26.26 45.64 9.09
N ARG A 565 -25.39 45.76 10.10
CA ARG A 565 -25.34 44.90 11.30
C ARG A 565 -26.60 45.06 12.16
N PRO A 566 -26.80 44.16 13.15
CA PRO A 566 -27.01 44.66 14.50
C PRO A 566 -26.02 44.09 15.52
N ARG A 567 -25.70 44.94 16.51
CA ARG A 567 -25.02 44.65 17.77
C ARG A 567 -26.05 44.55 18.89
N SER A 568 -25.84 43.64 19.84
CA SER A 568 -26.12 43.78 21.28
C SER A 568 -25.24 42.75 22.02
N ARG A 569 -24.26 43.11 22.86
CA ARG A 569 -24.35 43.43 24.32
C ARG A 569 -25.27 42.43 25.04
N SER A 570 -24.96 41.76 26.15
CA SER A 570 -23.99 41.82 27.27
C SER A 570 -24.11 40.44 27.98
N SER A 571 -23.21 39.87 28.78
CA SER A 571 -22.70 40.33 30.09
C SER A 571 -21.80 39.23 30.68
N LYS A 572 -20.69 39.63 31.32
CA LYS A 572 -19.93 38.81 32.28
C LYS A 572 -20.74 38.60 33.57
N PRO A 573 -20.34 37.64 34.41
CA PRO A 573 -19.80 38.08 35.70
C PRO A 573 -18.48 37.40 36.09
N ARG A 574 -17.67 38.16 36.84
CA ARG A 574 -16.53 37.71 37.65
C ARG A 574 -17.06 37.38 39.05
N MET A 575 -16.56 36.30 39.67
CA MET A 575 -16.14 36.23 41.09
C MET A 575 -15.51 34.83 41.33
N ARG A 576 -14.20 34.76 41.60
CA ARG A 576 -13.52 34.72 42.93
C ARG A 576 -13.48 33.33 43.57
N SER A 577 -12.26 32.76 43.55
CA SER A 577 -11.53 32.09 44.63
C SER A 577 -12.28 31.24 45.67
N CYS A 578 -11.89 29.97 45.82
CA CYS A 578 -11.39 29.49 47.11
C CYS A 578 -10.48 28.25 46.99
N ASN A 579 -9.54 28.21 47.94
CA ASN A 579 -8.46 27.27 48.19
C ASN A 579 -8.91 25.95 48.84
N ARG A 580 -7.93 25.04 48.98
CA ARG A 580 -7.79 23.83 49.83
C ARG A 580 -8.11 22.51 49.12
N SER A 581 -7.11 21.67 48.81
CA SER A 581 -6.25 20.85 49.71
C SER A 581 -7.06 19.86 50.54
N THR A 582 -6.97 18.56 50.24
CA THR A 582 -6.21 17.54 51.00
C THR A 582 -6.54 16.12 50.52
N ARG A 583 -5.48 15.32 50.36
CA ARG A 583 -5.33 13.89 50.72
C ARG A 583 -6.51 12.94 50.51
N SER A 584 -6.30 11.91 49.69
CA SER A 584 -5.89 10.57 50.13
C SER A 584 -5.34 9.76 48.96
#